data_AF-A0A2L2YAU8-F1
#
_entry.id   AF-A0A2L2YAU8-F1
#
_cell.length_a   1.000
_cell.length_b   1.000
_cell.length_c   1.000
_cell.angle_alpha   90.00
_cell.angle_beta   90.00
_cell.angle_gamma   90.00
#
_symmetry.space_group_name_H-M   'P 1'
#
loop_
_entity.id
_entity.type
_entity.pdbx_description
1 polymer ?
#
loop_
_entity_poly.entity_id
_entity_poly.type
_entity_poly.pdbx_seq_one_letter_code
_entity_poly.pdbx_strand_id
1 'polypeptide(L)'
;LEDKKVETMDAGATVSSNSYQKCCSYNWINVTEEFFKATEELELGELLHDDMFGLFEAMSAIEMMDPKMDAGMMCNRGSKKVLNFDQALKAGKLKIKDLSAEEQIGIIDATLACLVTWLEGHSLAQTVFTNLYLQKPHLVEDKIIRAFSIHLLKMLEVIRDFVNKAGVFEEEDFQPVMYGYKLANEIPIGKATTMMKEVEDELQKKVKITRSKPGEEQPTEVQIQHEDAVALCSRIKFCRLFYQALMTFQKKKCQAVEECDKVDAYLHNVSTNLDNHFPHLACFGTWVLYHILKIMIQYVLSGFELELYSSHEYTYIFWYLYEFLYGWMVSALSRANSYLSEQECKAEQMSQKGRNSKRNKKKKRIQPHKREIILTQALQNLCGGYYKAVCGFSLDGKLKRPCVEFDNERVRYEHRFAPFNSIITPPPVPYSQFKDVAEMLQFHSTPTDLYMDACKCFHHARLNLETLAEPNEEMLNLLKVAKTNFIVMKLLHSGHKEGSKDPPEFDFSVHKNFPTLKVI
;
A
#
# COMPACT_ATOMS: atom_id res chain seq x y z
N LEU A 1 52.79 -35.88 14.97
CA LEU A 1 53.22 -34.74 15.80
C LEU A 1 52.02 -33.81 15.91
N GLU A 2 51.17 -33.82 16.93
CA GLU A 2 51.12 -34.51 18.22
C GLU A 2 49.64 -34.72 18.57
N ASP A 3 49.41 -35.71 19.42
CA ASP A 3 48.13 -36.26 19.86
C ASP A 3 47.13 -35.25 20.43
N LYS A 4 45.88 -35.34 19.97
CA LYS A 4 44.72 -35.08 20.84
C LYS A 4 43.76 -36.27 20.77
N LYS A 5 43.69 -36.95 21.92
CA LYS A 5 42.78 -38.04 22.25
C LYS A 5 41.34 -37.67 21.90
N VAL A 6 40.72 -38.51 21.08
CA VAL A 6 39.27 -38.56 20.94
C VAL A 6 38.75 -39.26 22.20
N GLU A 7 38.23 -38.48 23.15
CA GLU A 7 37.41 -39.02 24.23
C GLU A 7 36.10 -39.51 23.64
N THR A 8 35.94 -40.83 23.61
CA THR A 8 34.66 -41.51 23.44
C THR A 8 33.73 -41.07 24.56
N MET A 9 32.80 -40.16 24.27
CA MET A 9 31.67 -39.88 25.17
C MET A 9 30.75 -41.10 25.17
N ASP A 10 30.76 -41.76 26.32
CA ASP A 10 29.86 -42.83 26.73
C ASP A 10 28.39 -42.41 26.51
N ALA A 11 27.68 -43.13 25.65
CA ALA A 11 26.26 -42.96 25.40
C ALA A 11 25.45 -43.61 26.54
N GLY A 12 25.61 -43.07 27.75
CA GLY A 12 24.86 -43.42 28.94
C GLY A 12 23.49 -42.72 28.96
N ALA A 13 22.55 -43.18 28.15
CA ALA A 13 21.13 -42.91 28.34
C ALA A 13 20.34 -44.20 28.10
N THR A 14 20.31 -45.07 29.11
CA THR A 14 19.32 -46.14 29.23
C THR A 14 17.92 -45.53 29.27
N VAL A 15 17.31 -45.41 28.10
CA VAL A 15 15.89 -45.10 27.97
C VAL A 15 15.12 -46.35 28.40
N SER A 16 14.38 -46.24 29.50
CA SER A 16 13.47 -47.26 29.98
C SER A 16 12.45 -47.61 28.88
N SER A 17 12.66 -48.75 28.23
CA SER A 17 11.69 -49.38 27.35
C SER A 17 10.52 -49.87 28.19
N ASN A 18 9.44 -49.10 28.28
CA ASN A 18 8.07 -49.62 28.45
C ASN A 18 7.07 -48.46 28.60
N SER A 19 6.59 -47.93 27.47
CA SER A 19 5.18 -47.53 27.26
C SER A 19 4.98 -46.76 25.94
N TYR A 20 5.49 -47.28 24.82
CA TYR A 20 5.03 -46.82 23.51
C TYR A 20 4.01 -47.82 22.97
N GLN A 21 2.80 -47.33 22.77
CA GLN A 21 1.71 -47.95 22.02
C GLN A 21 2.26 -48.70 20.79
N LYS A 22 2.02 -50.01 20.73
CA LYS A 22 2.18 -50.85 19.53
C LYS A 22 1.31 -50.26 18.42
N CYS A 23 1.89 -49.50 17.51
CA CYS A 23 1.31 -49.22 16.20
C CYS A 23 2.46 -49.11 15.19
N CYS A 24 2.40 -49.97 14.17
CA CYS A 24 3.38 -50.18 13.09
C CYS A 24 4.70 -50.87 13.46
N SER A 25 4.80 -52.18 13.18
CA SER A 25 6.06 -52.90 13.07
C SER A 25 6.70 -52.61 11.72
N TYR A 26 7.51 -51.57 11.64
CA TYR A 26 8.28 -51.28 10.42
C TYR A 26 9.51 -52.21 10.33
N ASN A 27 9.72 -52.85 9.18
CA ASN A 27 10.91 -53.65 8.89
C ASN A 27 11.94 -52.78 8.16
N TRP A 28 12.67 -51.95 8.89
CA TRP A 28 13.68 -51.06 8.33
C TRP A 28 14.88 -51.85 7.80
N ILE A 29 15.28 -51.58 6.56
CA ILE A 29 16.49 -52.12 5.93
C ILE A 29 17.46 -50.96 5.73
N ASN A 30 18.72 -51.13 6.13
CA ASN A 30 19.76 -50.13 5.89
C ASN A 30 20.25 -50.20 4.43
N VAL A 31 20.12 -49.10 3.70
CA VAL A 31 20.50 -48.97 2.28
C VAL A 31 21.63 -47.95 2.06
N THR A 32 22.31 -47.49 3.11
CA THR A 32 23.30 -46.40 3.02
C THR A 32 24.46 -46.75 2.08
N GLU A 33 25.07 -47.93 2.20
CA GLU A 33 26.19 -48.35 1.36
C GLU A 33 25.78 -48.54 -0.11
N GLU A 34 24.62 -49.16 -0.34
CA GLU A 34 24.06 -49.35 -1.68
C GLU A 34 23.76 -48.01 -2.36
N PHE A 35 23.22 -47.05 -1.61
CA PHE A 35 22.91 -45.71 -2.13
C PHE A 35 24.18 -44.95 -2.52
N PHE A 36 25.21 -44.90 -1.66
CA PHE A 36 26.47 -44.23 -2.00
C PHE A 36 27.15 -44.85 -3.22
N LYS A 37 27.11 -46.18 -3.36
CA LYS A 37 27.65 -46.86 -4.54
C LYS A 37 26.90 -46.47 -5.82
N ALA A 38 25.57 -46.35 -5.78
CA ALA A 38 24.79 -45.90 -6.94
C ALA A 38 25.09 -44.43 -7.31
N THR A 39 25.38 -43.57 -6.33
CA THR A 39 25.72 -42.16 -6.61
C THR A 39 27.05 -41.97 -7.33
N GLU A 40 27.96 -42.95 -7.30
CA GLU A 40 29.24 -42.90 -8.04
C GLU A 40 29.03 -42.97 -9.57
N GLU A 41 27.86 -43.40 -10.04
CA GLU A 41 27.51 -43.45 -11.47
C GLU A 41 27.17 -42.06 -12.04
N LEU A 42 26.91 -41.06 -11.19
CA LEU A 42 26.54 -39.71 -11.62
C LEU A 42 27.77 -38.87 -11.99
N GLU A 43 27.75 -38.24 -13.16
CA GLU A 43 28.79 -37.29 -13.59
C GLU A 43 28.59 -35.88 -13.03
N LEU A 44 29.64 -35.05 -13.10
CA LEU A 44 29.57 -33.66 -12.64
C LEU A 44 28.54 -32.87 -13.47
N GLY A 45 27.50 -32.37 -12.80
CA GLY A 45 26.41 -31.62 -13.42
C GLY A 45 25.15 -32.45 -13.65
N GLU A 46 25.19 -33.76 -13.38
CA GLU A 46 24.01 -34.61 -13.38
C GLU A 46 23.26 -34.53 -12.05
N LEU A 47 21.93 -34.62 -12.12
CA LEU A 47 21.04 -34.61 -10.97
C LEU A 47 19.93 -35.64 -11.19
N LEU A 48 19.81 -36.60 -10.28
CA LEU A 48 18.73 -37.57 -10.29
C LEU A 48 17.53 -37.01 -9.52
N HIS A 49 16.43 -36.78 -10.21
CA HIS A 49 15.14 -36.39 -9.62
C HIS A 49 13.98 -36.94 -10.46
N ASP A 50 12.77 -36.85 -9.93
CA ASP A 50 11.56 -37.24 -10.67
C ASP A 50 11.27 -36.27 -11.82
N ASP A 51 10.73 -36.76 -12.94
CA ASP A 51 10.43 -35.95 -14.13
C ASP A 51 9.46 -34.79 -13.83
N MET A 52 8.61 -34.93 -12.81
CA MET A 52 7.66 -33.89 -12.40
C MET A 52 8.25 -32.88 -11.41
N PHE A 53 9.43 -33.15 -10.84
CA PHE A 53 10.07 -32.27 -9.87
C PHE A 53 10.84 -31.15 -10.55
N GLY A 54 10.39 -29.90 -10.37
CA GLY A 54 11.04 -28.72 -10.91
C GLY A 54 12.10 -28.16 -9.96
N LEU A 55 13.28 -27.81 -10.46
CA LEU A 55 14.36 -27.22 -9.63
C LEU A 55 14.00 -25.86 -8.99
N PHE A 56 12.98 -25.18 -9.51
CA PHE A 56 12.44 -23.98 -8.87
C PHE A 56 11.83 -24.31 -7.49
N GLU A 57 11.22 -25.48 -7.32
CA GLU A 57 10.69 -25.93 -6.03
C GLU A 57 11.82 -26.17 -5.01
N ALA A 58 12.97 -26.67 -5.49
CA ALA A 58 14.16 -26.86 -4.69
C ALA A 58 14.74 -25.55 -4.12
N MET A 59 14.46 -24.38 -4.73
CA MET A 59 14.91 -23.09 -4.21
C MET A 59 14.30 -22.73 -2.85
N SER A 60 13.16 -23.35 -2.50
CA SER A 60 12.49 -23.17 -1.21
C SER A 60 12.85 -24.24 -0.17
N ALA A 61 13.73 -25.19 -0.53
CA ALA A 61 14.10 -26.29 0.33
C ALA A 61 14.89 -25.80 1.56
N ILE A 62 14.62 -26.43 2.70
CA ILE A 62 15.39 -26.20 3.93
C ILE A 62 16.65 -27.06 3.88
N GLU A 63 17.80 -26.45 4.12
CA GLU A 63 19.07 -27.16 4.24
C GLU A 63 19.31 -27.56 5.70
N MET A 64 19.39 -28.86 5.96
CA MET A 64 19.71 -29.39 7.29
C MET A 64 21.16 -29.06 7.66
N MET A 65 21.41 -28.84 8.95
CA MET A 65 22.71 -28.43 9.51
C MET A 65 23.21 -27.04 9.06
N ASP A 66 22.44 -26.29 8.25
CA ASP A 66 22.76 -24.88 7.98
C ASP A 66 22.33 -23.99 9.16
N PRO A 67 23.21 -23.12 9.70
CA PRO A 67 22.92 -22.25 10.83
C PRO A 67 21.71 -21.30 10.69
N LYS A 68 21.30 -20.97 9.47
CA LYS A 68 20.22 -20.00 9.19
C LYS A 68 18.95 -20.68 8.67
N MET A 69 19.09 -21.73 7.87
CA MET A 69 17.98 -22.43 7.24
C MET A 69 17.41 -23.53 8.14
N ASP A 70 18.24 -24.19 8.95
CA ASP A 70 17.79 -25.27 9.84
C ASP A 70 17.28 -24.71 11.18
N ALA A 71 15.97 -24.75 11.40
CA ALA A 71 15.35 -24.33 12.65
C ALA A 71 15.77 -25.19 13.88
N GLY A 72 16.32 -26.39 13.64
CA GLY A 72 16.91 -27.29 14.63
C GLY A 72 18.35 -26.90 15.00
N MET A 73 19.04 -26.13 14.16
CA MET A 73 20.35 -25.58 14.50
C MET A 73 20.17 -24.43 15.51
N MET A 74 20.79 -24.57 16.68
CA MET A 74 20.70 -23.59 17.77
C MET A 74 21.62 -22.37 17.54
N CYS A 75 22.06 -22.13 16.32
CA CYS A 75 22.96 -21.04 15.98
C CYS A 75 22.31 -19.69 16.35
N ASN A 76 23.02 -18.87 17.12
CA ASN A 76 22.59 -17.53 17.57
C ASN A 76 21.43 -17.47 18.59
N ARG A 77 20.80 -18.59 18.94
CA ARG A 77 19.93 -18.67 20.11
C ARG A 77 20.86 -18.89 21.30
N GLY A 78 21.07 -17.87 22.14
CA GLY A 78 21.82 -18.04 23.40
C GLY A 78 21.31 -19.26 24.19
N SER A 79 22.01 -19.68 25.24
CA SER A 79 21.73 -20.90 26.03
C SER A 79 20.29 -21.07 26.58
N LYS A 80 19.37 -20.12 26.34
CA LYS A 80 17.95 -20.22 26.64
C LYS A 80 17.24 -21.20 25.70
N LYS A 81 16.94 -22.38 26.23
CA LYS A 81 15.99 -23.33 25.66
C LYS A 81 14.60 -22.70 25.53
N VAL A 82 14.07 -22.64 24.30
CA VAL A 82 12.66 -22.27 24.04
C VAL A 82 11.77 -23.39 24.56
N LEU A 83 10.78 -23.04 25.37
CA LEU A 83 9.87 -23.99 26.01
C LEU A 83 8.47 -23.85 25.40
N ASN A 84 7.86 -24.97 25.02
CA ASN A 84 6.44 -24.99 24.69
C ASN A 84 5.58 -24.97 25.98
N PHE A 85 4.25 -24.84 25.85
CA PHE A 85 3.33 -24.76 27.01
C PHE A 85 3.55 -25.89 28.04
N ASP A 86 3.59 -27.16 27.59
CA ASP A 86 3.71 -28.31 28.50
C ASP A 86 5.08 -28.38 29.16
N GLN A 87 6.15 -28.04 28.43
CA GLN A 87 7.51 -28.00 28.95
C GLN A 87 7.69 -26.86 29.96
N ALA A 88 7.12 -25.68 29.69
CA ALA A 88 7.17 -24.53 30.58
C ALA A 88 6.39 -24.80 31.88
N LEU A 89 5.25 -25.48 31.79
CA LEU A 89 4.47 -25.92 32.95
C LEU A 89 5.24 -26.94 33.79
N LYS A 90 5.79 -27.98 33.17
CA LYS A 90 6.60 -29.01 33.86
C LYS A 90 7.86 -28.42 34.51
N ALA A 91 8.48 -27.43 33.89
CA ALA A 91 9.64 -26.73 34.42
C ALA A 91 9.31 -25.69 35.50
N GLY A 92 8.03 -25.52 35.86
CA GLY A 92 7.58 -24.52 36.84
C GLY A 92 7.80 -23.06 36.38
N LYS A 93 8.02 -22.83 35.08
CA LYS A 93 8.27 -21.50 34.51
C LYS A 93 6.99 -20.80 34.01
N LEU A 94 5.88 -21.52 33.94
CA LEU A 94 4.56 -21.01 33.56
C LEU A 94 3.55 -21.27 34.67
N LYS A 95 2.95 -20.21 35.22
CA LYS A 95 1.89 -20.31 36.23
C LYS A 95 0.54 -20.36 35.54
N ILE A 96 -0.28 -21.37 35.83
CA ILE A 96 -1.64 -21.50 35.27
C ILE A 96 -2.74 -21.02 36.22
N LYS A 97 -2.41 -20.84 37.49
CA LYS A 97 -3.26 -20.41 38.59
C LYS A 97 -2.51 -19.45 39.50
N ASP A 98 -3.25 -18.74 40.35
CA ASP A 98 -2.70 -17.85 41.38
C ASP A 98 -1.73 -16.78 40.83
N LEU A 99 -2.05 -16.22 39.66
CA LEU A 99 -1.29 -15.12 39.05
C LEU A 99 -1.57 -13.83 39.84
N SER A 100 -0.51 -13.07 40.13
CA SER A 100 -0.67 -11.74 40.75
C SER A 100 -1.27 -10.74 39.76
N ALA A 101 -1.83 -9.63 40.26
CA ALA A 101 -2.37 -8.60 39.39
C ALA A 101 -1.29 -7.99 38.48
N GLU A 102 -0.08 -7.77 39.00
CA GLU A 102 1.08 -7.33 38.22
C GLU A 102 1.43 -8.31 37.09
N GLU A 103 1.45 -9.62 37.37
CA GLU A 103 1.71 -10.65 36.38
C GLU A 103 0.62 -10.66 35.30
N GLN A 104 -0.66 -10.56 35.70
CA GLN A 104 -1.79 -10.50 34.77
C GLN A 104 -1.71 -9.26 33.86
N ILE A 105 -1.39 -8.09 34.42
CA ILE A 105 -1.21 -6.84 33.68
C ILE A 105 -0.06 -6.99 32.68
N GLY A 106 1.09 -7.48 33.13
CA GLY A 106 2.27 -7.67 32.26
C GLY A 106 1.99 -8.62 31.10
N ILE A 107 1.27 -9.72 31.34
CA ILE A 107 0.85 -10.67 30.30
C ILE A 107 -0.06 -9.97 29.27
N ILE A 108 -1.09 -9.24 29.73
CA ILE A 108 -2.04 -8.57 28.85
C ILE A 108 -1.33 -7.51 28.00
N ASP A 109 -0.50 -6.66 28.62
CA ASP A 109 0.17 -5.55 27.93
C ASP A 109 1.20 -6.04 26.91
N ALA A 110 2.01 -7.04 27.28
CA ALA A 110 2.95 -7.65 26.34
C ALA A 110 2.22 -8.30 25.15
N THR A 111 1.06 -8.90 25.40
CA THR A 111 0.25 -9.52 24.34
C THR A 111 -0.38 -8.48 23.43
N LEU A 112 -0.84 -7.35 23.96
CA LEU A 112 -1.36 -6.23 23.16
C LEU A 112 -0.26 -5.55 22.35
N ALA A 113 0.96 -5.44 22.89
CA ALA A 113 2.11 -4.97 22.11
C ALA A 113 2.41 -5.92 20.94
N CYS A 114 2.42 -7.24 21.19
CA CYS A 114 2.59 -8.24 20.13
C CYS A 114 1.46 -8.19 19.08
N LEU A 115 0.23 -7.88 19.49
CA LEU A 115 -0.89 -7.68 18.56
C LEU A 115 -0.62 -6.49 17.64
N VAL A 116 -0.13 -5.37 18.15
CA VAL A 116 0.22 -4.21 17.33
C VAL A 116 1.34 -4.55 16.36
N THR A 117 2.38 -5.26 16.80
CA THR A 117 3.46 -5.72 15.92
C THR A 117 2.95 -6.66 14.81
N TRP A 118 1.97 -7.51 15.09
CA TRP A 118 1.30 -8.29 14.04
C TRP A 118 0.53 -7.39 13.05
N LEU A 119 -0.17 -6.38 13.56
CA LEU A 119 -0.89 -5.40 12.73
C LEU A 119 0.03 -4.58 11.81
N GLU A 120 1.31 -4.44 12.17
CA GLU A 120 2.35 -3.80 11.34
C GLU A 120 2.93 -4.75 10.26
N GLY A 121 2.47 -6.01 10.18
CA GLY A 121 2.82 -6.95 9.10
C GLY A 121 3.71 -8.13 9.52
N HIS A 122 4.15 -8.20 10.78
CA HIS A 122 4.99 -9.31 11.26
C HIS A 122 4.23 -10.63 11.44
N SER A 123 4.93 -11.78 11.47
CA SER A 123 4.27 -13.09 11.62
C SER A 123 3.55 -13.29 12.95
N LEU A 124 2.33 -13.86 12.92
CA LEU A 124 1.59 -14.29 14.12
C LEU A 124 2.39 -15.25 15.00
N ALA A 125 3.15 -16.15 14.39
CA ALA A 125 3.94 -17.15 15.10
C ALA A 125 5.09 -16.53 15.92
N GLN A 126 5.64 -15.42 15.42
CA GLN A 126 6.76 -14.70 16.04
C GLN A 126 6.33 -13.57 16.98
N THR A 127 5.05 -13.18 16.93
CA THR A 127 4.49 -12.09 17.74
C THR A 127 3.49 -12.64 18.76
N VAL A 128 2.21 -12.69 18.42
CA VAL A 128 1.11 -12.98 19.35
C VAL A 128 1.23 -14.40 19.94
N PHE A 129 1.61 -15.41 19.15
CA PHE A 129 1.73 -16.79 19.63
C PHE A 129 2.98 -17.09 20.44
N THR A 130 3.85 -16.10 20.68
CA THR A 130 4.88 -16.19 21.72
C THR A 130 4.27 -16.25 23.12
N ASN A 131 3.05 -15.74 23.30
CA ASN A 131 2.27 -15.94 24.51
C ASN A 131 1.74 -17.38 24.59
N LEU A 132 2.35 -18.17 25.48
CA LEU A 132 1.99 -19.58 25.70
C LEU A 132 0.53 -19.76 26.17
N TYR A 133 -0.07 -18.80 26.88
CA TYR A 133 -1.47 -18.89 27.34
C TYR A 133 -2.46 -18.96 26.17
N LEU A 134 -2.12 -18.35 25.02
CA LEU A 134 -2.94 -18.38 23.81
C LEU A 134 -2.90 -19.74 23.09
N GLN A 135 -1.87 -20.55 23.30
CA GLN A 135 -1.71 -21.84 22.64
C GLN A 135 -2.66 -22.90 23.21
N LYS A 136 -2.86 -22.90 24.54
CA LYS A 136 -3.74 -23.83 25.26
C LYS A 136 -4.60 -23.12 26.31
N PRO A 137 -5.51 -22.21 25.90
CA PRO A 137 -6.30 -21.41 26.84
C PRO A 137 -7.22 -22.25 27.74
N HIS A 138 -7.60 -23.46 27.33
CA HIS A 138 -8.44 -24.37 28.11
C HIS A 138 -7.75 -24.94 29.36
N LEU A 139 -6.41 -24.97 29.39
CA LEU A 139 -5.62 -25.43 30.54
C LEU A 139 -5.28 -24.30 31.52
N VAL A 140 -5.65 -23.07 31.20
CA VAL A 140 -5.44 -21.91 32.08
C VAL A 140 -6.55 -21.88 33.13
N GLU A 141 -6.18 -21.95 34.41
CA GLU A 141 -7.13 -21.96 35.54
C GLU A 141 -7.48 -20.54 35.98
N ASP A 142 -6.56 -19.57 35.84
CA ASP A 142 -6.83 -18.16 36.09
C ASP A 142 -7.94 -17.63 35.18
N LYS A 143 -9.06 -17.20 35.78
CA LYS A 143 -10.26 -16.79 35.06
C LYS A 143 -10.00 -15.59 34.13
N ILE A 144 -9.19 -14.62 34.57
CA ILE A 144 -8.94 -13.37 33.85
C ILE A 144 -8.12 -13.67 32.61
N ILE A 145 -6.99 -14.35 32.76
CA ILE A 145 -6.12 -14.71 31.65
C ILE A 145 -6.80 -15.70 30.71
N ARG A 146 -7.59 -16.64 31.22
CA ARG A 146 -8.37 -17.55 30.36
C ARG A 146 -9.38 -16.80 29.49
N ALA A 147 -10.19 -15.91 30.09
CA ALA A 147 -11.19 -15.13 29.36
C ALA A 147 -10.52 -14.20 28.33
N PHE A 148 -9.47 -13.49 28.75
CA PHE A 148 -8.66 -12.65 27.87
C PHE A 148 -8.08 -13.42 26.68
N SER A 149 -7.45 -14.58 26.94
CA SER A 149 -6.80 -15.40 25.91
C SER A 149 -7.80 -15.86 24.84
N ILE A 150 -8.96 -16.38 25.25
CA ILE A 150 -10.00 -16.83 24.33
C ILE A 150 -10.56 -15.64 23.52
N HIS A 151 -10.82 -14.52 24.19
CA HIS A 151 -11.37 -13.33 23.57
C HIS A 151 -10.40 -12.71 22.55
N LEU A 152 -9.10 -12.69 22.87
CA LEU A 152 -8.06 -12.24 21.95
C LEU A 152 -7.99 -13.12 20.70
N LEU A 153 -8.02 -14.45 20.84
CA LEU A 153 -8.02 -15.36 19.70
C LEU A 153 -9.22 -15.11 18.76
N LYS A 154 -10.40 -14.82 19.32
CA LYS A 154 -11.58 -14.42 18.53
C LYS A 154 -11.41 -13.08 17.83
N MET A 155 -10.70 -12.16 18.46
CA MET A 155 -10.39 -10.88 17.84
C MET A 155 -9.40 -11.01 16.68
N LEU A 156 -8.38 -11.87 16.80
CA LEU A 156 -7.46 -12.19 15.69
C LEU A 156 -8.21 -12.75 14.49
N GLU A 157 -9.19 -13.63 14.72
CA GLU A 157 -10.03 -14.22 13.67
C GLU A 157 -10.76 -13.14 12.87
N VAL A 158 -11.37 -12.18 13.56
CA VAL A 158 -12.11 -11.08 12.92
C VAL A 158 -11.18 -10.12 12.16
N ILE A 159 -10.02 -9.79 12.74
CA ILE A 159 -9.02 -8.93 12.08
C ILE A 159 -8.53 -9.60 10.80
N ARG A 160 -8.14 -10.88 10.86
CA ARG A 160 -7.67 -11.63 9.69
C ARG A 160 -8.74 -11.69 8.59
N ASP A 161 -10.00 -11.86 8.97
CA ASP A 161 -11.12 -11.82 8.01
C ASP A 161 -11.28 -10.46 7.32
N PHE A 162 -11.00 -9.34 8.01
CA PHE A 162 -10.98 -8.01 7.37
C PHE A 162 -9.84 -7.91 6.37
N VAL A 163 -8.64 -8.31 6.77
CA VAL A 163 -7.44 -8.25 5.94
C VAL A 163 -7.61 -9.09 4.67
N ASN A 164 -8.05 -10.34 4.81
CA ASN A 164 -8.29 -11.22 3.67
C ASN A 164 -9.38 -10.69 2.72
N LYS A 165 -10.36 -9.92 3.22
CA LYS A 165 -11.39 -9.28 2.40
C LYS A 165 -10.92 -8.00 1.71
N ALA A 166 -9.90 -7.34 2.24
CA ALA A 166 -9.35 -6.11 1.68
C ALA A 166 -8.52 -6.37 0.42
N GLY A 167 -8.18 -7.64 0.13
CA GLY A 167 -7.41 -8.01 -1.05
C GLY A 167 -5.95 -7.56 -0.98
N VAL A 168 -5.39 -7.51 0.23
CA VAL A 168 -3.97 -7.23 0.45
C VAL A 168 -3.12 -8.43 0.04
N PHE A 169 -1.85 -8.20 -0.29
CA PHE A 169 -0.92 -9.24 -0.68
C PHE A 169 -0.25 -9.89 0.55
N GLU A 170 -0.24 -11.22 0.55
CA GLU A 170 0.39 -12.03 1.57
C GLU A 170 1.91 -11.84 1.54
N GLU A 171 2.54 -11.69 2.71
CA GLU A 171 3.99 -11.50 2.89
C GLU A 171 4.58 -10.16 2.39
N GLU A 172 3.77 -9.33 1.73
CA GLU A 172 4.13 -7.96 1.35
C GLU A 172 3.44 -6.93 2.26
N ASP A 173 2.11 -6.93 2.27
CA ASP A 173 1.31 -5.99 3.07
C ASP A 173 1.01 -6.53 4.47
N PHE A 174 0.79 -7.84 4.58
CA PHE A 174 0.37 -8.49 5.82
C PHE A 174 0.70 -9.98 5.84
N GLN A 175 0.94 -10.53 7.03
CA GLN A 175 1.18 -11.97 7.24
C GLN A 175 0.01 -12.62 8.04
N PRO A 176 -1.02 -13.13 7.35
CA PRO A 176 -2.19 -13.76 7.97
C PRO A 176 -1.98 -15.24 8.33
N VAL A 177 -0.86 -15.86 7.91
CA VAL A 177 -0.63 -17.30 8.09
C VAL A 177 -0.58 -17.68 9.57
N MET A 178 -1.30 -18.74 9.90
CA MET A 178 -1.48 -19.22 11.26
C MET A 178 -0.42 -20.24 11.69
N TYR A 179 0.41 -20.78 10.79
CA TYR A 179 1.45 -21.77 11.09
C TYR A 179 0.96 -22.95 11.96
N GLY A 180 -0.29 -23.39 11.75
CA GLY A 180 -0.91 -24.48 12.51
C GLY A 180 -1.52 -24.11 13.87
N TYR A 181 -1.42 -22.85 14.31
CA TYR A 181 -2.08 -22.38 15.54
C TYR A 181 -3.60 -22.29 15.39
N LYS A 182 -4.33 -22.61 16.47
CA LYS A 182 -5.80 -22.63 16.50
C LYS A 182 -6.36 -21.39 17.21
N LEU A 183 -7.38 -20.75 16.62
CA LEU A 183 -8.05 -19.56 17.17
C LEU A 183 -9.24 -19.87 18.10
N ALA A 184 -9.10 -20.92 18.91
CA ALA A 184 -10.17 -21.37 19.82
C ALA A 184 -11.54 -21.52 19.15
N ASN A 185 -11.57 -22.07 17.92
CA ASN A 185 -12.79 -22.25 17.12
C ASN A 185 -13.87 -23.08 17.84
N GLU A 186 -13.45 -23.94 18.76
CA GLU A 186 -14.31 -24.78 19.59
C GLU A 186 -15.20 -23.98 20.56
N ILE A 187 -14.86 -22.71 20.84
CA ILE A 187 -15.63 -21.85 21.75
C ILE A 187 -16.50 -20.89 20.93
N PRO A 188 -17.84 -20.98 21.07
CA PRO A 188 -18.75 -20.05 20.39
C PRO A 188 -18.51 -18.60 20.81
N ILE A 189 -18.67 -17.67 19.86
CA ILE A 189 -18.47 -16.22 20.08
C ILE A 189 -19.31 -15.70 21.27
N GLY A 190 -20.56 -16.15 21.38
CA GLY A 190 -21.44 -15.79 22.49
C GLY A 190 -20.86 -16.20 23.85
N LYS A 191 -20.29 -17.39 23.94
CA LYS A 191 -19.66 -17.90 25.17
C LYS A 191 -18.40 -17.11 25.52
N ALA A 192 -17.53 -16.83 24.54
CA ALA A 192 -16.33 -16.02 24.73
C ALA A 192 -16.69 -14.61 25.25
N THR A 193 -17.72 -13.97 24.65
CA THR A 193 -18.19 -12.65 25.06
C THR A 193 -18.76 -12.65 26.48
N THR A 194 -19.51 -13.68 26.86
CA THR A 194 -20.05 -13.83 28.22
C THR A 194 -18.93 -13.99 29.24
N MET A 195 -17.93 -14.84 28.98
CA MET A 195 -16.77 -15.02 29.88
C MET A 195 -16.01 -13.71 30.11
N MET A 196 -15.80 -12.93 29.04
CA MET A 196 -15.12 -11.63 29.14
C MET A 196 -15.93 -10.62 29.97
N LYS A 197 -17.26 -10.63 29.84
CA LYS A 197 -18.16 -9.77 30.60
C LYS A 197 -18.23 -10.16 32.09
N GLU A 198 -18.28 -11.45 32.40
CA GLU A 198 -18.25 -11.94 33.78
C GLU A 198 -16.98 -11.46 34.51
N VAL A 199 -15.82 -11.57 33.86
CA VAL A 199 -14.55 -11.08 34.39
C VAL A 199 -14.55 -9.55 34.58
N GLU A 200 -15.08 -8.80 33.60
CA GLU A 200 -15.21 -7.34 33.74
C GLU A 200 -16.09 -6.97 34.95
N ASP A 201 -17.23 -7.63 35.12
CA ASP A 201 -18.16 -7.36 36.22
C ASP A 201 -17.54 -7.72 37.59
N GLU A 202 -16.77 -8.81 37.69
CA GLU A 202 -16.01 -9.17 38.89
C GLU A 202 -14.95 -8.10 39.22
N LEU A 203 -14.19 -7.63 38.23
CA LEU A 203 -13.18 -6.57 38.41
C LEU A 203 -13.82 -5.22 38.78
N GLN A 204 -14.94 -4.85 38.16
CA GLN A 204 -15.67 -3.63 38.52
C GLN A 204 -16.18 -3.66 39.96
N LYS A 205 -16.61 -4.82 40.46
CA LYS A 205 -16.97 -4.98 41.89
C LYS A 205 -15.75 -4.79 42.78
N LYS A 206 -14.60 -5.39 42.44
CA LYS A 206 -13.33 -5.19 43.19
C LYS A 206 -12.95 -3.72 43.25
N VAL A 207 -12.99 -2.99 42.13
CA VAL A 207 -12.73 -1.55 42.06
C VAL A 207 -13.64 -0.75 43.00
N LYS A 208 -14.93 -1.10 43.07
CA LYS A 208 -15.87 -0.43 43.99
C LYS A 208 -15.57 -0.71 45.46
N ILE A 209 -15.13 -1.92 45.79
CA ILE A 209 -14.81 -2.33 47.16
C ILE A 209 -13.51 -1.67 47.64
N THR A 210 -12.50 -1.58 46.78
CA THR A 210 -11.18 -1.03 47.13
C THR A 210 -11.11 0.50 47.03
N ARG A 211 -12.18 1.16 46.58
CA ARG A 211 -12.21 2.63 46.40
C ARG A 211 -12.18 3.36 47.75
N SER A 212 -11.28 4.32 47.89
CA SER A 212 -11.23 5.22 49.04
C SER A 212 -12.38 6.21 49.07
N LYS A 213 -12.87 6.51 50.29
CA LYS A 213 -13.84 7.58 50.52
C LYS A 213 -13.10 8.94 50.59
N PRO A 214 -13.76 10.05 50.22
CA PRO A 214 -13.13 11.37 50.30
C PRO A 214 -12.70 11.68 51.75
N GLY A 215 -11.38 11.86 51.97
CA GLY A 215 -10.81 12.24 53.27
C GLY A 215 -10.25 11.12 54.15
N GLU A 216 -10.26 9.86 53.70
CA GLU A 216 -9.61 8.73 54.41
C GLU A 216 -8.22 8.43 53.81
N GLU A 217 -7.16 8.50 54.62
CA GLU A 217 -5.84 7.95 54.25
C GLU A 217 -5.87 6.42 54.41
N GLN A 218 -5.76 5.69 53.31
CA GLN A 218 -5.72 4.23 53.33
C GLN A 218 -4.27 3.70 53.44
N PRO A 219 -4.08 2.50 54.00
CA PRO A 219 -2.79 1.81 53.95
C PRO A 219 -2.32 1.63 52.50
N THR A 220 -1.02 1.81 52.25
CA THR A 220 -0.40 1.72 50.92
C THR A 220 -0.78 0.45 50.15
N GLU A 221 -0.94 -0.67 50.85
CA GLU A 221 -1.30 -1.96 50.24
C GLU A 221 -2.72 -1.99 49.66
N VAL A 222 -3.69 -1.33 50.29
CA VAL A 222 -5.07 -1.24 49.77
C VAL A 222 -5.11 -0.30 48.56
N GLN A 223 -4.27 0.74 48.56
CA GLN A 223 -4.13 1.65 47.44
C GLN A 223 -3.54 0.95 46.20
N ILE A 224 -2.50 0.14 46.36
CA ILE A 224 -1.93 -0.69 45.28
C ILE A 224 -2.99 -1.67 44.75
N GLN A 225 -3.72 -2.37 45.64
CA GLN A 225 -4.80 -3.27 45.22
C GLN A 225 -5.92 -2.54 44.46
N HIS A 226 -6.21 -1.29 44.80
CA HIS A 226 -7.16 -0.46 44.06
C HIS A 226 -6.65 -0.14 42.65
N GLU A 227 -5.41 0.34 42.54
CA GLU A 227 -4.77 0.68 41.27
C GLU A 227 -4.69 -0.54 40.34
N ASP A 228 -4.29 -1.69 40.87
CA ASP A 228 -4.26 -2.98 40.15
C ASP A 228 -5.64 -3.40 39.63
N ALA A 229 -6.68 -3.30 40.47
CA ALA A 229 -8.04 -3.63 40.08
C ALA A 229 -8.56 -2.70 38.97
N VAL A 230 -8.26 -1.40 39.05
CA VAL A 230 -8.62 -0.41 38.03
C VAL A 230 -7.86 -0.68 36.73
N ALA A 231 -6.57 -0.98 36.82
CA ALA A 231 -5.69 -1.28 35.69
C ALA A 231 -6.17 -2.53 34.92
N LEU A 232 -6.47 -3.62 35.60
CA LEU A 232 -7.03 -4.83 35.00
C LEU A 232 -8.42 -4.60 34.41
N CYS A 233 -9.31 -3.94 35.16
CA CYS A 233 -10.67 -3.66 34.70
C CYS A 233 -10.66 -2.84 33.40
N SER A 234 -9.77 -1.85 33.30
CA SER A 234 -9.67 -0.98 32.13
C SER A 234 -9.20 -1.74 30.88
N ARG A 235 -8.21 -2.63 31.02
CA ARG A 235 -7.67 -3.46 29.91
C ARG A 235 -8.69 -4.47 29.40
N ILE A 236 -9.37 -5.18 30.31
CA ILE A 236 -10.43 -6.13 29.96
C ILE A 236 -11.57 -5.41 29.25
N LYS A 237 -12.00 -4.26 29.79
CA LYS A 237 -13.04 -3.43 29.17
C LYS A 237 -12.63 -2.94 27.77
N PHE A 238 -11.39 -2.49 27.59
CA PHE A 238 -10.85 -2.11 26.28
C PHE A 238 -10.94 -3.27 25.28
N CYS A 239 -10.41 -4.45 25.62
CA CYS A 239 -10.41 -5.61 24.73
C CYS A 239 -11.83 -6.04 24.32
N ARG A 240 -12.79 -5.99 25.27
CA ARG A 240 -14.19 -6.28 24.96
C ARG A 240 -14.80 -5.25 24.01
N LEU A 241 -14.63 -3.96 24.29
CA LEU A 241 -15.18 -2.88 23.47
C LEU A 241 -14.56 -2.86 22.07
N PHE A 242 -13.25 -3.09 21.97
CA PHE A 242 -12.55 -3.13 20.69
C PHE A 242 -13.03 -4.28 19.81
N TYR A 243 -13.17 -5.49 20.36
CA TYR A 243 -13.77 -6.62 19.64
C TYR A 243 -15.21 -6.32 19.18
N GLN A 244 -16.03 -5.69 20.03
CA GLN A 244 -17.40 -5.32 19.69
C GLN A 244 -17.45 -4.28 18.54
N ALA A 245 -16.50 -3.34 18.51
CA ALA A 245 -16.36 -2.39 17.42
C ALA A 245 -16.03 -3.11 16.09
N LEU A 246 -15.06 -4.02 16.10
CA LEU A 246 -14.69 -4.84 14.93
C LEU A 246 -15.89 -5.64 14.39
N MET A 247 -16.68 -6.27 15.28
CA MET A 247 -17.89 -6.99 14.87
C MET A 247 -18.95 -6.09 14.21
N THR A 248 -18.96 -4.79 14.51
CA THR A 248 -19.90 -3.84 13.90
C THR A 248 -19.50 -3.53 12.45
N PHE A 249 -18.20 -3.40 12.17
CA PHE A 249 -17.66 -3.14 10.83
C PHE A 249 -17.83 -4.32 9.85
N GLN A 250 -18.11 -5.53 10.34
CA GLN A 250 -18.24 -6.73 9.50
C GLN A 250 -19.52 -6.75 8.62
N LYS A 251 -20.46 -5.81 8.82
CA LYS A 251 -21.76 -5.76 8.11
C LYS A 251 -21.64 -5.03 6.75
N LYS A 252 -21.68 -5.75 5.62
CA LYS A 252 -21.48 -5.26 4.23
C LYS A 252 -22.69 -4.55 3.58
N LYS A 253 -22.45 -3.52 2.74
CA LYS A 253 -23.16 -3.23 1.46
C LYS A 253 -22.47 -2.14 0.58
N CYS A 254 -22.12 -2.46 -0.67
CA CYS A 254 -22.46 -1.74 -1.94
C CYS A 254 -21.61 -2.24 -3.15
N GLN A 255 -22.21 -2.41 -4.34
CA GLN A 255 -21.57 -2.66 -5.65
C GLN A 255 -22.46 -2.10 -6.78
N ALA A 256 -21.91 -1.35 -7.76
CA ALA A 256 -22.45 -1.19 -9.13
C ALA A 256 -21.53 -0.32 -10.02
N VAL A 257 -20.99 -0.86 -11.13
CA VAL A 257 -20.28 -0.09 -12.18
C VAL A 257 -20.65 -0.52 -13.62
N GLU A 258 -21.25 -1.69 -13.86
CA GLU A 258 -21.53 -2.19 -15.21
C GLU A 258 -22.81 -1.65 -15.90
N GLU A 259 -23.69 -0.94 -15.17
CA GLU A 259 -24.98 -0.43 -15.68
C GLU A 259 -24.87 0.89 -16.46
N CYS A 260 -23.67 1.40 -16.57
CA CYS A 260 -23.39 2.80 -16.83
C CYS A 260 -23.49 3.19 -18.32
N ASP A 261 -23.01 2.37 -19.27
CA ASP A 261 -23.04 2.69 -20.71
C ASP A 261 -24.41 2.47 -21.37
N LYS A 262 -25.21 1.53 -20.85
CA LYS A 262 -26.59 1.30 -21.32
C LYS A 262 -27.51 2.48 -20.98
N VAL A 263 -27.20 3.21 -19.91
CA VAL A 263 -27.96 4.36 -19.44
C VAL A 263 -27.83 5.53 -20.40
N ASP A 264 -26.66 5.79 -20.99
CA ASP A 264 -26.46 6.93 -21.89
C ASP A 264 -27.25 6.78 -23.20
N ALA A 265 -27.24 5.58 -23.79
CA ALA A 265 -28.01 5.27 -24.99
C ALA A 265 -29.53 5.32 -24.73
N TYR A 266 -29.97 4.85 -23.56
CA TYR A 266 -31.37 4.93 -23.14
C TYR A 266 -31.83 6.39 -22.93
N LEU A 267 -31.06 7.18 -22.18
CA LEU A 267 -31.39 8.58 -21.89
C LEU A 267 -31.43 9.45 -23.15
N HIS A 268 -30.55 9.18 -24.12
CA HIS A 268 -30.59 9.87 -25.40
C HIS A 268 -31.91 9.63 -26.16
N ASN A 269 -32.34 8.36 -26.27
CA ASN A 269 -33.60 8.00 -26.93
C ASN A 269 -34.84 8.56 -26.22
N VAL A 270 -34.82 8.62 -24.87
CA VAL A 270 -35.92 9.24 -24.11
C VAL A 270 -36.00 10.74 -24.39
N SER A 271 -34.86 11.43 -24.48
CA SER A 271 -34.85 12.87 -24.70
C SER A 271 -35.26 13.29 -26.11
N THR A 272 -35.09 12.44 -27.12
CA THR A 272 -35.56 12.71 -28.50
C THR A 272 -37.07 12.57 -28.65
N ASN A 273 -37.74 11.86 -27.74
CA ASN A 273 -39.20 11.66 -27.74
C ASN A 273 -39.97 12.74 -26.97
N LEU A 274 -39.29 13.71 -26.37
CA LEU A 274 -39.89 14.85 -25.66
C LEU A 274 -39.95 16.08 -26.59
N ASP A 275 -41.02 16.88 -26.49
CA ASP A 275 -41.25 18.09 -27.32
C ASP A 275 -40.08 19.10 -27.28
N ASN A 276 -39.25 19.05 -26.23
CA ASN A 276 -38.03 19.84 -26.10
C ASN A 276 -36.79 18.98 -26.36
N HIS A 277 -36.22 19.08 -27.57
CA HIS A 277 -35.06 18.30 -27.97
C HIS A 277 -33.77 18.80 -27.26
N PHE A 278 -33.35 18.07 -26.24
CA PHE A 278 -32.00 18.21 -25.65
C PHE A 278 -31.12 17.05 -26.12
N PRO A 279 -30.02 17.29 -26.86
CA PRO A 279 -29.10 16.22 -27.21
C PRO A 279 -28.35 15.77 -25.94
N HIS A 280 -28.57 14.53 -25.52
CA HIS A 280 -27.83 13.83 -24.45
C HIS A 280 -26.76 12.87 -25.00
N LEU A 281 -26.24 13.15 -26.21
CA LEU A 281 -25.22 12.31 -26.83
C LEU A 281 -23.87 12.47 -26.11
N ALA A 282 -23.29 11.35 -25.69
CA ALA A 282 -21.93 11.24 -25.15
C ALA A 282 -21.67 12.00 -23.83
N CYS A 283 -22.70 12.31 -23.03
CA CYS A 283 -22.52 12.94 -21.72
C CYS A 283 -21.83 12.00 -20.73
N PHE A 284 -22.37 10.79 -20.54
CA PHE A 284 -21.75 9.78 -19.69
C PHE A 284 -20.45 9.26 -20.33
N GLY A 285 -20.40 9.09 -21.65
CA GLY A 285 -19.15 8.76 -22.35
C GLY A 285 -18.02 9.77 -22.10
N THR A 286 -18.32 11.08 -22.07
CA THR A 286 -17.33 12.12 -21.72
C THR A 286 -16.95 12.06 -20.24
N TRP A 287 -17.89 11.72 -19.35
CA TRP A 287 -17.62 11.52 -17.92
C TRP A 287 -16.72 10.30 -17.66
N VAL A 288 -16.97 9.17 -18.33
CA VAL A 288 -16.11 7.98 -18.28
C VAL A 288 -14.73 8.30 -18.83
N LEU A 289 -14.65 8.95 -19.99
CA LEU A 289 -13.38 9.37 -20.59
C LEU A 289 -12.59 10.27 -19.66
N TYR A 290 -13.24 11.21 -18.97
CA TYR A 290 -12.59 12.06 -17.97
C TYR A 290 -11.95 11.25 -16.84
N HIS A 291 -12.64 10.24 -16.30
CA HIS A 291 -12.08 9.39 -15.24
C HIS A 291 -10.99 8.46 -15.74
N ILE A 292 -11.12 7.90 -16.96
CA ILE A 292 -10.06 7.14 -17.61
C ILE A 292 -8.80 8.00 -17.72
N LEU A 293 -8.91 9.21 -18.28
CA LEU A 293 -7.79 10.15 -18.41
C LEU A 293 -7.18 10.50 -17.06
N LYS A 294 -8.01 10.72 -16.03
CA LYS A 294 -7.54 11.00 -14.67
C LYS A 294 -6.71 9.85 -14.09
N ILE A 295 -7.16 8.60 -14.27
CA ILE A 295 -6.43 7.39 -13.84
C ILE A 295 -5.14 7.23 -14.64
N MET A 296 -5.18 7.43 -15.97
CA MET A 296 -3.98 7.37 -16.81
C MET A 296 -2.94 8.42 -16.39
N ILE A 297 -3.37 9.66 -16.14
CA ILE A 297 -2.49 10.74 -15.65
C ILE A 297 -1.91 10.36 -14.29
N GLN A 298 -2.74 9.89 -13.35
CA GLN A 298 -2.27 9.48 -12.03
C GLN A 298 -1.28 8.32 -12.12
N TYR A 299 -1.51 7.33 -13.00
CA TYR A 299 -0.59 6.23 -13.26
C TYR A 299 0.77 6.76 -13.71
N VAL A 300 0.80 7.63 -14.73
CA VAL A 300 2.07 8.20 -15.22
C VAL A 300 2.74 9.04 -14.13
N LEU A 301 2.00 9.87 -13.40
CA LEU A 301 2.57 10.73 -12.35
C LEU A 301 3.08 9.93 -11.14
N SER A 302 2.49 8.77 -10.82
CA SER A 302 2.94 7.90 -9.74
C SER A 302 4.34 7.35 -9.97
N GLY A 303 4.77 7.22 -11.24
CA GLY A 303 6.14 6.82 -11.54
C GLY A 303 7.20 7.85 -11.11
N PHE A 304 6.84 9.12 -10.94
CA PHE A 304 7.74 10.10 -10.30
C PHE A 304 7.78 9.91 -8.78
N GLU A 305 6.63 9.68 -8.15
CA GLU A 305 6.54 9.44 -6.69
C GLU A 305 7.29 8.19 -6.24
N LEU A 306 7.28 7.17 -7.08
CA LEU A 306 7.95 5.88 -6.86
C LEU A 306 9.37 5.86 -7.45
N GLU A 307 9.87 6.99 -7.97
CA GLU A 307 11.21 7.13 -8.56
C GLU A 307 11.52 6.10 -9.66
N LEU A 308 10.50 5.72 -10.45
CA LEU A 308 10.61 4.69 -11.50
C LEU A 308 11.21 5.20 -12.82
N TYR A 309 11.33 6.53 -12.97
CA TYR A 309 11.81 7.18 -14.18
C TYR A 309 13.22 7.71 -13.99
N SER A 310 14.09 7.38 -14.92
CA SER A 310 15.39 8.06 -15.03
C SER A 310 15.25 9.41 -15.75
N SER A 311 16.17 10.35 -15.50
CA SER A 311 16.12 11.71 -16.07
C SER A 311 16.12 11.77 -17.60
N HIS A 312 16.70 10.79 -18.28
CA HIS A 312 16.68 10.68 -19.74
C HIS A 312 15.31 10.22 -20.30
N GLU A 313 14.46 9.61 -19.46
CA GLU A 313 13.10 9.19 -19.82
C GLU A 313 12.10 10.35 -19.73
N TYR A 314 12.44 11.42 -19.01
CA TYR A 314 11.55 12.56 -18.77
C TYR A 314 11.04 13.20 -20.06
N THR A 315 11.81 13.12 -21.15
CA THR A 315 11.42 13.63 -22.47
C THR A 315 10.08 13.07 -22.92
N TYR A 316 9.95 11.74 -23.05
CA TYR A 316 8.69 11.14 -23.52
C TYR A 316 7.62 11.10 -22.44
N ILE A 317 7.99 11.02 -21.16
CA ILE A 317 7.00 11.06 -20.06
C ILE A 317 6.27 12.41 -20.04
N PHE A 318 7.01 13.52 -20.00
CA PHE A 318 6.40 14.85 -20.00
C PHE A 318 5.77 15.19 -21.34
N TRP A 319 6.32 14.72 -22.47
CA TRP A 319 5.67 14.86 -23.78
C TRP A 319 4.30 14.17 -23.82
N TYR A 320 4.21 12.92 -23.36
CA TYR A 320 2.97 12.15 -23.35
C TYR A 320 1.92 12.80 -22.45
N LEU A 321 2.34 13.33 -21.29
CA LEU A 321 1.46 14.12 -20.43
C LEU A 321 1.00 15.42 -21.13
N TYR A 322 1.92 16.15 -21.77
CA TYR A 322 1.69 17.46 -22.37
C TYR A 322 0.81 17.43 -23.63
N GLU A 323 1.25 16.69 -24.65
CA GLU A 323 0.61 16.67 -25.97
C GLU A 323 -0.62 15.77 -25.99
N PHE A 324 -0.56 14.65 -25.26
CA PHE A 324 -1.59 13.63 -25.31
C PHE A 324 -2.55 13.71 -24.12
N LEU A 325 -2.18 13.27 -22.93
CA LEU A 325 -3.13 13.08 -21.82
C LEU A 325 -3.84 14.37 -21.39
N TYR A 326 -3.08 15.43 -21.08
CA TYR A 326 -3.68 16.70 -20.70
C TYR A 326 -4.38 17.39 -21.88
N GLY A 327 -3.90 17.20 -23.11
CA GLY A 327 -4.59 17.70 -24.32
C GLY A 327 -5.99 17.10 -24.49
N TRP A 328 -6.12 15.78 -24.31
CA TRP A 328 -7.40 15.08 -24.29
C TRP A 328 -8.29 15.53 -23.13
N MET A 329 -7.71 15.70 -21.93
CA MET A 329 -8.46 16.13 -20.74
C MET A 329 -9.03 17.55 -20.90
N VAL A 330 -8.24 18.50 -21.39
CA VAL A 330 -8.70 19.87 -21.69
C VAL A 330 -9.80 19.86 -22.75
N SER A 331 -9.65 19.04 -23.79
CA SER A 331 -10.64 18.89 -24.86
C SER A 331 -11.96 18.32 -24.35
N ALA A 332 -11.91 17.28 -23.50
CA ALA A 332 -13.08 16.66 -22.89
C ALA A 332 -13.83 17.64 -21.97
N LEU A 333 -13.11 18.34 -21.08
CA LEU A 333 -13.69 19.32 -20.17
C LEU A 333 -14.27 20.53 -20.92
N SER A 334 -13.59 21.00 -21.96
CA SER A 334 -14.06 22.12 -22.78
C SER A 334 -15.31 21.77 -23.58
N ARG A 335 -15.40 20.53 -24.07
CA ARG A 335 -16.62 19.99 -24.71
C ARG A 335 -17.77 19.94 -23.71
N ALA A 336 -17.55 19.39 -22.51
CA ALA A 336 -18.55 19.34 -21.44
C ALA A 336 -19.04 20.75 -21.05
N ASN A 337 -18.13 21.70 -20.89
CA ASN A 337 -18.46 23.09 -20.57
C ASN A 337 -19.25 23.81 -21.69
N SER A 338 -18.96 23.48 -22.96
CA SER A 338 -19.70 24.00 -24.11
C SER A 338 -21.14 23.47 -24.12
N TYR A 339 -21.33 22.16 -23.90
CA TYR A 339 -22.67 21.56 -23.78
C TYR A 339 -23.50 22.18 -22.65
N LEU A 340 -22.92 22.38 -21.47
CA LEU A 340 -23.59 23.06 -20.36
C LEU A 340 -24.02 24.49 -20.75
N SER A 341 -23.12 25.24 -21.40
CA SER A 341 -23.40 26.61 -21.85
C SER A 341 -24.53 26.67 -22.89
N GLU A 342 -24.59 25.70 -23.80
CA GLU A 342 -25.68 25.58 -24.78
C GLU A 342 -27.02 25.24 -24.12
N GLN A 343 -27.03 24.33 -23.14
CA GLN A 343 -28.24 23.97 -22.39
C GLN A 343 -28.77 25.17 -21.59
N GLU A 344 -27.90 25.92 -20.91
CA GLU A 344 -28.26 27.15 -20.22
C GLU A 344 -28.86 28.19 -21.18
N CYS A 345 -28.24 28.37 -22.35
CA CYS A 345 -28.74 29.33 -23.36
C CYS A 345 -30.13 28.94 -23.88
N LYS A 346 -30.38 27.65 -24.14
CA LYS A 346 -31.70 27.14 -24.54
C LYS A 346 -32.73 27.31 -23.42
N ALA A 347 -32.37 27.03 -22.17
CA ALA A 347 -33.25 27.26 -21.03
C ALA A 347 -33.62 28.75 -20.84
N GLU A 348 -32.67 29.65 -21.04
CA GLU A 348 -32.91 31.11 -21.03
C GLU A 348 -33.87 31.54 -22.16
N GLN A 349 -33.72 30.99 -23.37
CA GLN A 349 -34.60 31.28 -24.51
C GLN A 349 -36.04 30.77 -24.29
N MET A 350 -36.22 29.59 -23.70
CA MET A 350 -37.55 29.06 -23.36
C MET A 350 -38.24 29.89 -22.26
N SER A 351 -37.48 30.39 -21.28
CA SER A 351 -37.98 31.26 -20.22
C SER A 351 -38.46 32.63 -20.73
N GLN A 352 -37.85 33.13 -21.82
CA GLN A 352 -38.21 34.41 -22.43
C GLN A 352 -39.49 34.34 -23.30
N LYS A 353 -39.81 33.19 -23.90
CA LYS A 353 -41.04 33.01 -24.70
C LYS A 353 -42.35 33.07 -23.88
N GLY A 354 -42.27 33.03 -22.54
CA GLY A 354 -43.44 33.05 -21.65
C GLY A 354 -43.70 34.33 -20.86
N ARG A 355 -42.84 35.37 -20.93
CA ARG A 355 -43.00 36.59 -20.10
C ARG A 355 -42.61 37.87 -20.83
N ASN A 356 -43.61 38.64 -21.26
CA ASN A 356 -43.48 40.09 -21.44
C ASN A 356 -43.42 40.74 -20.05
N SER A 357 -42.23 41.19 -19.61
CA SER A 357 -41.98 42.34 -18.70
C SER A 357 -40.76 42.16 -17.79
N LYS A 358 -39.92 43.21 -17.78
CA LYS A 358 -38.86 43.59 -16.83
C LYS A 358 -37.63 42.68 -16.69
N ARG A 359 -36.56 43.11 -17.36
CA ARG A 359 -35.14 42.80 -17.11
C ARG A 359 -34.85 42.75 -15.60
N ASN A 360 -34.56 41.56 -15.08
CA ASN A 360 -33.92 41.39 -13.78
C ASN A 360 -32.48 40.87 -13.98
N LYS A 361 -31.59 41.35 -13.10
CA LYS A 361 -30.11 41.19 -13.10
C LYS A 361 -29.63 39.85 -13.66
N LYS A 362 -28.69 39.90 -14.61
CA LYS A 362 -27.91 38.74 -15.11
C LYS A 362 -27.45 37.89 -13.92
N LYS A 363 -28.07 36.73 -13.68
CA LYS A 363 -27.51 35.71 -12.79
C LYS A 363 -26.11 35.38 -13.34
N LYS A 364 -25.08 35.40 -12.49
CA LYS A 364 -23.72 34.97 -12.89
C LYS A 364 -23.84 33.54 -13.43
N ARG A 365 -23.43 33.33 -14.69
CA ARG A 365 -23.36 31.99 -15.30
C ARG A 365 -22.46 31.12 -14.42
N ILE A 366 -22.99 30.00 -13.94
CA ILE A 366 -22.24 29.06 -13.13
C ILE A 366 -21.40 28.24 -14.12
N GLN A 367 -20.08 28.41 -14.11
CA GLN A 367 -19.18 27.60 -14.95
C GLN A 367 -18.49 26.56 -14.06
N PRO A 368 -19.13 25.41 -13.79
CA PRO A 368 -18.67 24.46 -12.78
C PRO A 368 -17.28 23.89 -13.10
N HIS A 369 -16.95 23.69 -14.37
CA HIS A 369 -15.67 23.12 -14.81
C HIS A 369 -14.58 24.15 -15.10
N LYS A 370 -14.85 25.45 -14.96
CA LYS A 370 -13.87 26.50 -15.33
C LYS A 370 -12.58 26.38 -14.52
N ARG A 371 -12.72 26.19 -13.21
CA ARG A 371 -11.58 26.04 -12.29
C ARG A 371 -10.71 24.86 -12.71
N GLU A 372 -11.35 23.74 -13.00
CA GLU A 372 -10.70 22.50 -13.39
C GLU A 372 -9.99 22.63 -14.75
N ILE A 373 -10.65 23.21 -15.76
CA ILE A 373 -10.03 23.48 -17.07
C ILE A 373 -8.75 24.32 -16.92
N ILE A 374 -8.80 25.39 -16.14
CA ILE A 374 -7.64 26.27 -15.92
C ILE A 374 -6.51 25.51 -15.21
N LEU A 375 -6.84 24.68 -14.21
CA LEU A 375 -5.86 23.85 -13.52
C LEU A 375 -5.23 22.81 -14.45
N THR A 376 -6.04 22.08 -15.23
CA THR A 376 -5.57 21.12 -16.23
C THR A 376 -4.68 21.81 -17.27
N GLN A 377 -5.04 23.01 -17.74
CA GLN A 377 -4.20 23.80 -18.65
C GLN A 377 -2.89 24.26 -17.99
N ALA A 378 -2.89 24.58 -16.69
CA ALA A 378 -1.65 24.89 -15.98
C ALA A 378 -0.74 23.67 -15.90
N LEU A 379 -1.27 22.49 -15.55
CA LEU A 379 -0.54 21.22 -15.50
C LEU A 379 -0.01 20.81 -16.88
N GLN A 380 -0.83 20.99 -17.92
CA GLN A 380 -0.40 20.81 -19.31
C GLN A 380 0.82 21.68 -19.62
N ASN A 381 0.74 22.98 -19.33
CA ASN A 381 1.84 23.91 -19.57
C ASN A 381 3.09 23.61 -18.71
N LEU A 382 2.94 23.12 -17.48
CA LEU A 382 4.07 22.61 -16.70
C LEU A 382 4.77 21.47 -17.44
N CYS A 383 4.02 20.44 -17.86
CA CYS A 383 4.56 19.30 -18.61
C CYS A 383 5.23 19.76 -19.91
N GLY A 384 4.62 20.69 -20.64
CA GLY A 384 5.20 21.27 -21.85
C GLY A 384 6.49 22.04 -21.59
N GLY A 385 6.61 22.69 -20.42
CA GLY A 385 7.83 23.33 -19.96
C GLY A 385 8.95 22.31 -19.71
N TYR A 386 8.66 21.24 -18.97
CA TYR A 386 9.63 20.17 -18.71
C TYR A 386 10.05 19.42 -19.97
N TYR A 387 9.11 19.04 -20.82
CA TYR A 387 9.40 18.38 -22.10
C TYR A 387 10.44 19.16 -22.90
N LYS A 388 10.20 20.47 -23.10
CA LYS A 388 11.10 21.34 -23.84
C LYS A 388 12.42 21.59 -23.12
N ALA A 389 12.40 21.75 -21.80
CA ALA A 389 13.61 21.91 -20.99
C ALA A 389 14.54 20.69 -21.08
N VAL A 390 13.98 19.48 -20.94
CA VAL A 390 14.73 18.21 -21.02
C VAL A 390 15.27 17.99 -22.43
N CYS A 391 14.50 18.31 -23.48
CA CYS A 391 15.02 18.33 -24.85
C CYS A 391 16.22 19.28 -25.00
N GLY A 392 16.10 20.51 -24.47
CA GLY A 392 17.18 21.51 -24.48
C GLY A 392 18.42 21.01 -23.76
N PHE A 393 18.28 20.48 -22.55
CA PHE A 393 19.38 19.89 -21.78
C PHE A 393 20.05 18.72 -22.50
N SER A 394 19.25 17.92 -23.22
CA SER A 394 19.79 16.80 -23.97
C SER A 394 20.57 17.26 -25.20
N LEU A 395 20.11 18.26 -25.94
CA LEU A 395 20.84 18.83 -27.08
C LEU A 395 22.11 19.57 -26.63
N ASP A 396 22.07 20.17 -25.46
CA ASP A 396 23.21 20.83 -24.82
C ASP A 396 24.20 19.82 -24.18
N GLY A 397 23.93 18.51 -24.27
CA GLY A 397 24.81 17.46 -23.74
C GLY A 397 24.94 17.47 -22.22
N LYS A 398 23.99 18.08 -21.49
CA LYS A 398 23.96 18.10 -20.02
C LYS A 398 23.33 16.84 -19.42
N LEU A 399 22.52 16.10 -20.19
CA LEU A 399 21.91 14.84 -19.74
C LEU A 399 22.74 13.62 -20.14
N LYS A 400 22.97 12.72 -19.19
CA LYS A 400 23.58 11.41 -19.45
C LYS A 400 22.56 10.51 -20.14
N ARG A 401 22.97 9.90 -21.24
CA ARG A 401 22.17 8.90 -21.97
C ARG A 401 22.72 7.49 -21.71
N PRO A 402 21.85 6.46 -21.67
CA PRO A 402 22.30 5.07 -21.59
C PRO A 402 23.17 4.64 -22.78
N CYS A 403 23.96 3.58 -22.60
CA CYS A 403 24.77 2.99 -23.67
C CYS A 403 23.88 2.26 -24.69
N VAL A 404 23.92 2.69 -25.95
CA VAL A 404 23.08 2.18 -27.04
C VAL A 404 23.23 0.67 -27.34
N GLU A 405 24.35 0.05 -26.96
CA GLU A 405 24.55 -1.40 -27.18
C GLU A 405 23.61 -2.26 -26.33
N PHE A 406 23.21 -1.76 -25.16
CA PHE A 406 22.37 -2.48 -24.19
C PHE A 406 21.02 -1.79 -23.97
N ASP A 407 20.72 -0.76 -24.77
CA ASP A 407 19.62 0.17 -24.51
C ASP A 407 18.80 0.47 -25.76
N ASN A 408 17.48 0.50 -25.62
CA ASN A 408 16.57 0.87 -26.71
C ASN A 408 15.41 1.73 -26.19
N GLU A 409 15.40 3.00 -26.59
CA GLU A 409 14.36 3.97 -26.19
C GLU A 409 12.96 3.51 -26.57
N ARG A 410 12.81 2.84 -27.73
CA ARG A 410 11.53 2.29 -28.16
C ARG A 410 10.98 1.29 -27.16
N VAL A 411 11.83 0.37 -26.68
CA VAL A 411 11.42 -0.68 -25.73
C VAL A 411 11.01 -0.05 -24.40
N ARG A 412 11.77 0.94 -23.90
CA ARG A 412 11.37 1.69 -22.70
C ARG A 412 10.03 2.38 -22.87
N TYR A 413 9.87 3.14 -23.95
CA TYR A 413 8.62 3.84 -24.26
C TYR A 413 7.44 2.87 -24.30
N GLU A 414 7.56 1.80 -25.08
CA GLU A 414 6.50 0.80 -25.23
C GLU A 414 6.17 0.14 -23.88
N HIS A 415 7.17 -0.15 -23.03
CA HIS A 415 6.94 -0.72 -21.71
C HIS A 415 6.30 0.28 -20.73
N ARG A 416 6.70 1.56 -20.74
CA ARG A 416 6.11 2.59 -19.86
C ARG A 416 4.63 2.83 -20.15
N PHE A 417 4.23 2.71 -21.41
CA PHE A 417 2.85 2.96 -21.84
C PHE A 417 2.06 1.70 -22.18
N ALA A 418 2.66 0.51 -22.05
CA ALA A 418 2.00 -0.79 -22.30
C ALA A 418 0.66 -0.99 -21.57
N PRO A 419 0.49 -0.54 -20.30
CA PRO A 419 -0.80 -0.66 -19.60
C PRO A 419 -1.96 0.06 -20.30
N PHE A 420 -1.67 1.00 -21.19
CA PHE A 420 -2.68 1.75 -21.93
C PHE A 420 -3.10 1.09 -23.25
N ASN A 421 -2.43 0.02 -23.68
CA ASN A 421 -2.72 -0.64 -24.97
C ASN A 421 -4.11 -1.26 -25.05
N SER A 422 -4.73 -1.58 -23.90
CA SER A 422 -6.12 -2.07 -23.83
C SER A 422 -7.16 -0.96 -23.91
N ILE A 423 -6.75 0.31 -23.78
CA ILE A 423 -7.64 1.47 -23.82
C ILE A 423 -7.81 1.90 -25.28
N ILE A 424 -9.05 1.88 -25.76
CA ILE A 424 -9.37 2.24 -27.15
C ILE A 424 -9.46 3.77 -27.32
N THR A 425 -9.92 4.50 -26.30
CA THR A 425 -10.09 5.95 -26.33
C THR A 425 -9.55 6.58 -25.04
N PRO A 426 -8.55 7.47 -25.10
CA PRO A 426 -7.89 7.96 -26.31
C PRO A 426 -7.05 6.86 -26.99
N PRO A 427 -6.84 6.92 -28.33
CA PRO A 427 -6.12 5.88 -29.06
C PRO A 427 -4.64 5.81 -28.62
N PRO A 428 -4.04 4.62 -28.52
CA PRO A 428 -2.66 4.46 -28.08
C PRO A 428 -1.71 5.18 -29.04
N VAL A 429 -0.70 5.84 -28.49
CA VAL A 429 0.30 6.59 -29.25
C VAL A 429 1.52 5.70 -29.48
N PRO A 430 1.85 5.33 -30.73
CA PRO A 430 3.01 4.51 -31.01
C PRO A 430 4.32 5.31 -30.86
N TYR A 431 5.41 4.63 -30.55
CA TYR A 431 6.73 5.26 -30.40
C TYR A 431 7.17 6.03 -31.66
N SER A 432 6.80 5.57 -32.87
CA SER A 432 7.11 6.28 -34.11
C SER A 432 6.56 7.70 -34.13
N GLN A 433 5.35 7.91 -33.61
CA GLN A 433 4.73 9.23 -33.55
C GLN A 433 5.48 10.16 -32.59
N PHE A 434 5.90 9.65 -31.42
CA PHE A 434 6.76 10.41 -30.51
C PHE A 434 8.10 10.76 -31.17
N LYS A 435 8.74 9.77 -31.80
CA LYS A 435 10.04 9.91 -32.44
C LYS A 435 10.00 10.99 -33.54
N ASP A 436 9.01 10.96 -34.42
CA ASP A 436 8.86 11.95 -35.50
C ASP A 436 8.77 13.38 -34.93
N VAL A 437 7.96 13.58 -33.89
CA VAL A 437 7.80 14.89 -33.24
C VAL A 437 9.07 15.34 -32.53
N ALA A 438 9.75 14.43 -31.83
CA ALA A 438 10.99 14.72 -31.12
C ALA A 438 12.14 15.04 -32.08
N GLU A 439 12.27 14.32 -33.20
CA GLU A 439 13.29 14.55 -34.23
C GLU A 439 13.04 15.87 -34.97
N MET A 440 11.79 16.19 -35.33
CA MET A 440 11.45 17.49 -35.92
C MET A 440 11.80 18.65 -34.99
N LEU A 441 11.52 18.51 -33.70
CA LEU A 441 11.85 19.53 -32.70
C LEU A 441 13.37 19.73 -32.58
N GLN A 442 14.15 18.64 -32.59
CA GLN A 442 15.61 18.69 -32.50
C GLN A 442 16.25 19.28 -33.77
N PHE A 443 15.68 19.04 -34.95
CA PHE A 443 16.22 19.55 -36.21
C PHE A 443 16.00 21.05 -36.42
N HIS A 444 14.88 21.59 -35.90
CA HIS A 444 14.47 22.97 -36.13
C HIS A 444 14.73 23.93 -34.97
N SER A 445 15.28 23.46 -33.84
CA SER A 445 15.46 24.28 -32.65
C SER A 445 16.85 24.12 -32.05
N THR A 446 17.44 25.24 -31.65
CA THR A 446 18.66 25.23 -30.85
C THR A 446 18.33 25.02 -29.36
N PRO A 447 19.30 24.63 -28.51
CA PRO A 447 19.06 24.54 -27.07
C PRO A 447 18.50 25.84 -26.46
N THR A 448 18.97 27.00 -26.93
CA THR A 448 18.51 28.31 -26.45
C THR A 448 17.07 28.63 -26.87
N ASP A 449 16.63 28.17 -28.04
CA ASP A 449 15.23 28.25 -28.48
C ASP A 449 14.34 27.38 -27.59
N LEU A 450 14.77 26.15 -27.29
CA LEU A 450 14.02 25.23 -26.43
C LEU A 450 13.91 25.74 -24.99
N TYR A 451 14.97 26.36 -24.45
CA TYR A 451 14.91 27.02 -23.14
C TYR A 451 13.93 28.20 -23.16
N MET A 452 13.85 28.96 -24.25
CA MET A 452 12.86 30.03 -24.39
C MET A 452 11.43 29.48 -24.47
N ASP A 453 11.19 28.41 -25.23
CA ASP A 453 9.86 27.83 -25.33
C ASP A 453 9.43 27.14 -24.03
N ALA A 454 10.36 26.49 -23.32
CA ALA A 454 10.13 26.02 -21.96
C ALA A 454 9.76 27.16 -21.01
N CYS A 455 10.48 28.29 -21.08
CA CYS A 455 10.20 29.50 -20.32
C CYS A 455 8.78 30.04 -20.60
N LYS A 456 8.36 30.09 -21.87
CA LYS A 456 6.97 30.47 -22.23
C LYS A 456 5.96 29.52 -21.59
N CYS A 457 6.17 28.21 -21.66
CA CYS A 457 5.27 27.23 -21.04
C CYS A 457 5.15 27.43 -19.51
N PHE A 458 6.27 27.55 -18.79
CA PHE A 458 6.24 27.83 -17.34
C PHE A 458 5.58 29.17 -17.01
N HIS A 459 5.74 30.18 -17.86
CA HIS A 459 5.05 31.46 -17.71
C HIS A 459 3.52 31.32 -17.84
N HIS A 460 3.04 30.60 -18.85
CA HIS A 460 1.59 30.35 -19.02
C HIS A 460 1.01 29.53 -17.87
N ALA A 461 1.74 28.50 -17.40
CA ALA A 461 1.36 27.75 -16.20
C ALA A 461 1.21 28.66 -14.98
N ARG A 462 2.17 29.56 -14.76
CA ARG A 462 2.11 30.56 -13.68
C ARG A 462 0.88 31.45 -13.79
N LEU A 463 0.62 32.03 -14.96
CA LEU A 463 -0.53 32.92 -15.18
C LEU A 463 -1.87 32.22 -14.92
N ASN A 464 -2.00 30.96 -15.36
CA ASN A 464 -3.19 30.16 -15.11
C ASN A 464 -3.39 29.89 -13.62
N LEU A 465 -2.34 29.53 -12.90
CA LEU A 465 -2.39 29.28 -11.45
C LEU A 465 -2.71 30.56 -10.64
N GLU A 466 -2.19 31.72 -11.06
CA GLU A 466 -2.47 33.02 -10.42
C GLU A 466 -3.93 33.48 -10.63
N THR A 467 -4.60 32.97 -11.66
CA THR A 467 -6.01 33.30 -11.96
C THR A 467 -7.00 32.54 -11.06
N LEU A 468 -6.56 31.46 -10.41
CA LEU A 468 -7.43 30.62 -9.58
C LEU A 468 -7.68 31.27 -8.21
N ALA A 469 -8.95 31.54 -7.90
CA ALA A 469 -9.36 32.02 -6.58
C ALA A 469 -9.22 30.91 -5.53
N GLU A 470 -8.84 31.24 -4.30
CA GLU A 470 -8.71 30.29 -3.17
C GLU A 470 -7.81 29.07 -3.50
N PRO A 471 -6.49 29.27 -3.68
CA PRO A 471 -5.57 28.16 -3.92
C PRO A 471 -5.38 27.31 -2.67
N ASN A 472 -5.35 25.98 -2.85
CA ASN A 472 -4.94 25.06 -1.79
C ASN A 472 -3.39 25.00 -1.70
N GLU A 473 -2.85 24.32 -0.71
CA GLU A 473 -1.40 24.18 -0.50
C GLU A 473 -0.69 23.59 -1.72
N GLU A 474 -1.27 22.56 -2.33
CA GLU A 474 -0.75 21.91 -3.54
C GLU A 474 -0.64 22.89 -4.71
N MET A 475 -1.66 23.73 -4.95
CA MET A 475 -1.63 24.76 -5.98
C MET A 475 -0.60 25.85 -5.71
N LEU A 476 -0.36 26.20 -4.45
CA LEU A 476 0.71 27.13 -4.07
C LEU A 476 2.10 26.51 -4.34
N ASN A 477 2.26 25.21 -4.09
CA ASN A 477 3.49 24.47 -4.42
C ASN A 477 3.71 24.42 -5.93
N LEU A 478 2.68 24.11 -6.72
CA LEU A 478 2.74 24.16 -8.19
C LEU A 478 3.10 25.57 -8.70
N LEU A 479 2.54 26.62 -8.08
CA LEU A 479 2.85 28.00 -8.46
C LEU A 479 4.32 28.34 -8.17
N LYS A 480 4.85 27.88 -7.03
CA LYS A 480 6.27 28.02 -6.69
C LYS A 480 7.15 27.30 -7.71
N VAL A 481 6.81 26.07 -8.07
CA VAL A 481 7.52 25.29 -9.12
C VAL A 481 7.53 26.04 -10.45
N ALA A 482 6.37 26.52 -10.92
CA ALA A 482 6.26 27.28 -12.16
C ALA A 482 7.13 28.55 -12.15
N LYS A 483 7.14 29.30 -11.04
CA LYS A 483 7.95 30.52 -10.87
C LYS A 483 9.44 30.23 -10.89
N THR A 484 9.89 29.22 -10.15
CA THR A 484 11.31 28.83 -10.09
C THR A 484 11.79 28.39 -11.47
N ASN A 485 11.06 27.48 -12.12
CA ASN A 485 11.49 26.92 -13.41
C ASN A 485 11.42 27.96 -14.53
N PHE A 486 10.47 28.89 -14.50
CA PHE A 486 10.46 30.06 -15.38
C PHE A 486 11.77 30.87 -15.29
N ILE A 487 12.24 31.16 -14.07
CA ILE A 487 13.48 31.92 -13.85
C ILE A 487 14.69 31.13 -14.35
N VAL A 488 14.76 29.84 -14.03
CA VAL A 488 15.88 28.98 -14.42
C VAL A 488 16.00 28.87 -15.93
N MET A 489 14.88 28.64 -16.63
CA MET A 489 14.87 28.61 -18.11
C MET A 489 15.26 29.96 -18.72
N LYS A 490 14.81 31.07 -18.12
CA LYS A 490 15.19 32.42 -18.57
C LYS A 490 16.69 32.68 -18.40
N LEU A 491 17.31 32.19 -17.32
CA LEU A 491 18.75 32.32 -17.08
C LEU A 491 19.56 31.51 -18.10
N LEU A 492 19.18 30.26 -18.36
CA LEU A 492 19.81 29.42 -19.37
C LEU A 492 19.70 30.02 -20.77
N HIS A 493 18.52 30.53 -21.13
CA HIS A 493 18.32 31.24 -22.39
C HIS A 493 19.25 32.47 -22.51
N SER A 494 19.55 33.17 -21.42
CA SER A 494 20.49 34.30 -21.40
C SER A 494 21.98 33.91 -21.42
N GLY A 495 22.31 32.62 -21.60
CA GLY A 495 23.69 32.12 -21.66
C GLY A 495 24.30 31.77 -20.30
N HIS A 496 23.52 31.75 -19.22
CA HIS A 496 24.03 31.31 -17.92
C HIS A 496 24.46 29.84 -17.99
N LYS A 497 25.72 29.54 -17.66
CA LYS A 497 26.29 28.17 -17.64
C LYS A 497 26.28 27.45 -19.00
N GLU A 498 26.43 28.20 -20.08
CA GLU A 498 26.54 27.67 -21.45
C GLU A 498 27.74 26.72 -21.61
N GLY A 499 28.85 26.96 -20.91
CA GLY A 499 30.04 26.11 -20.94
C GLY A 499 30.02 24.89 -20.01
N SER A 500 29.07 24.78 -19.07
CA SER A 500 29.01 23.64 -18.14
C SER A 500 28.30 22.45 -18.79
N LYS A 501 28.85 21.24 -18.59
CA LYS A 501 28.20 19.97 -18.96
C LYS A 501 27.65 19.22 -17.75
N ASP A 502 27.58 19.89 -16.60
CA ASP A 502 27.01 19.30 -15.41
C ASP A 502 25.49 19.06 -15.60
N PRO A 503 24.98 17.90 -15.17
CA PRO A 503 23.57 17.60 -15.30
C PRO A 503 22.73 18.50 -14.40
N PRO A 504 21.53 18.91 -14.86
CA PRO A 504 20.59 19.62 -14.01
C PRO A 504 20.08 18.70 -12.89
N GLU A 505 19.87 19.28 -11.71
CA GLU A 505 19.21 18.62 -10.59
C GLU A 505 17.69 18.84 -10.71
N PHE A 506 16.94 17.74 -10.57
CA PHE A 506 15.48 17.75 -10.52
C PHE A 506 15.03 17.54 -9.07
N ASP A 507 14.71 18.64 -8.38
CA ASP A 507 14.37 18.63 -6.95
C ASP A 507 12.85 18.55 -6.73
N PHE A 508 12.38 17.39 -6.25
CA PHE A 508 10.97 17.10 -5.97
C PHE A 508 10.53 17.48 -4.54
N SER A 509 11.37 18.15 -3.74
CA SER A 509 11.04 18.54 -2.36
C SER A 509 9.82 19.47 -2.24
N VAL A 510 9.55 20.27 -3.27
CA VAL A 510 8.40 21.20 -3.29
C VAL A 510 7.12 20.52 -3.78
N HIS A 511 7.22 19.58 -4.72
CA HIS A 511 6.06 18.89 -5.30
C HIS A 511 6.45 17.51 -5.81
N LYS A 512 5.64 16.51 -5.43
CA LYS A 512 5.91 15.08 -5.64
C LYS A 512 6.11 14.67 -7.10
N ASN A 513 5.37 15.29 -8.03
CA ASN A 513 5.44 14.93 -9.46
C ASN A 513 6.12 15.99 -10.35
N PHE A 514 6.41 17.19 -9.83
CA PHE A 514 6.89 18.32 -10.64
C PHE A 514 8.11 18.97 -9.98
N PRO A 515 9.32 18.71 -10.46
CA PRO A 515 10.53 19.12 -9.78
C PRO A 515 10.84 20.60 -10.02
N THR A 516 11.45 21.26 -9.04
CA THR A 516 12.20 22.49 -9.32
C THR A 516 13.52 22.15 -10.00
N LEU A 517 13.87 22.90 -11.04
CA LEU A 517 15.10 22.70 -11.80
C LEU A 517 16.22 23.52 -11.15
N LYS A 518 17.38 22.91 -10.93
CA LYS A 518 18.61 23.63 -10.55
C LYS A 518 19.71 23.29 -11.54
N VAL A 519 20.48 24.29 -11.93
CA VAL A 519 21.63 24.12 -12.81
C VAL A 519 22.87 24.32 -11.94
N ILE A 520 23.74 23.31 -11.84
CA ILE A 520 24.94 23.27 -10.98
C ILE A 520 26.14 23.94 -11.64
#